data_AF-A0A914YM87-F1
#
_entry.id   AF-A0A914YM87-F1
#
_cell.length_a   1.000
_cell.length_b   1.000
_cell.length_c   1.000
_cell.angle_alpha   90.00
_cell.angle_beta   90.00
_cell.angle_gamma   90.00
#
_symmetry.space_group_name_H-M   'P 1'
#
loop_
_entity.id
_entity.type
_entity.pdbx_description
1 polymer ?
#
loop_
_entity_poly.entity_id
_entity_poly.type
_entity_poly.pdbx_seq_one_letter_code
_entity_poly.pdbx_strand_id
1 'polypeptide(L)'
;MDVMQHVINVESSRNPYAIGVVGGALVRQPKALDEALATVRMLEEKGYNFSIGLAQVNRYNLGKYGLDSYEKAFQQCPNLQAGSRILAECYKRSGGDWGKSFSCYYSEGL
;
A
#
# COMPACT_ATOMS: atom_id res chain seq x y z
N MET A 1 -14.73 9.27 9.64
CA MET A 1 -13.27 8.98 9.58
C MET A 1 -13.03 7.48 9.41
N ASP A 2 -14.06 6.70 9.02
CA ASP A 2 -14.12 5.25 9.29
C ASP A 2 -13.62 4.39 8.13
N VAL A 3 -13.65 4.94 6.92
CA VAL A 3 -13.30 4.22 5.68
C VAL A 3 -11.81 3.90 5.60
N MET A 4 -10.93 4.89 5.82
CA MET A 4 -9.49 4.65 5.77
C MET A 4 -9.03 3.75 6.93
N GLN A 5 -9.69 3.84 8.09
CA GLN A 5 -9.40 2.97 9.23
C GLN A 5 -9.76 1.51 8.94
N HIS A 6 -10.83 1.26 8.18
CA HIS A 6 -11.15 -0.07 7.68
C HIS A 6 -10.05 -0.61 6.75
N VAL A 7 -9.61 0.20 5.78
CA VAL A 7 -8.51 -0.16 4.87
C VAL A 7 -7.25 -0.52 5.66
N ILE A 8 -6.83 0.31 6.62
CA ILE A 8 -5.63 0.04 7.43
C ILE A 8 -5.72 -1.30 8.16
N ASN A 9 -6.89 -1.63 8.73
CA ASN A 9 -7.06 -2.88 9.47
C ASN A 9 -6.98 -4.10 8.55
N VAL A 10 -7.60 -4.05 7.37
CA VAL A 10 -7.60 -5.14 6.39
C VAL A 10 -6.23 -5.33 5.76
N GLU A 11 -5.58 -4.23 5.37
CA GLU A 11 -4.39 -4.25 4.52
C GLU A 11 -3.08 -4.44 5.28
N SER A 12 -2.97 -3.89 6.49
CA SER A 12 -1.68 -3.85 7.20
C SER A 12 -1.74 -4.33 8.64
N SER A 13 -2.94 -4.61 9.18
CA SER A 13 -3.12 -4.84 10.62
C SER A 13 -2.47 -3.74 11.48
N ARG A 14 -2.44 -2.50 10.97
CA ARG A 14 -1.76 -1.33 11.56
C ARG A 14 -0.23 -1.42 11.65
N ASN A 15 0.41 -2.33 10.91
CA ASN A 15 1.87 -2.37 10.79
C ASN A 15 2.32 -1.36 9.71
N PRO A 16 3.05 -0.28 10.07
CA PRO A 16 3.54 0.68 9.08
C PRO A 16 4.57 0.09 8.12
N TYR A 17 5.20 -1.04 8.48
CA TYR A 17 6.19 -1.74 7.68
C TYR A 17 5.62 -2.93 6.90
N ALA A 18 4.29 -3.03 6.79
CA ALA A 18 3.65 -4.09 6.04
C ALA A 18 4.08 -4.08 4.56
N ILE A 19 4.42 -5.26 4.04
CA ILE A 19 4.73 -5.48 2.63
C ILE A 19 3.86 -6.64 2.13
N GLY A 20 2.98 -6.35 1.17
CA GLY A 20 2.20 -7.34 0.44
C GLY A 20 2.88 -7.69 -0.87
N VAL A 21 2.99 -8.98 -1.20
CA VAL A 21 3.61 -9.45 -2.45
C VAL A 21 2.52 -10.00 -3.36
N VAL A 22 2.45 -9.52 -4.60
CA VAL A 22 1.46 -9.98 -5.57
C VAL A 22 1.72 -11.45 -5.90
N GLY A 23 0.72 -12.31 -5.68
CA GLY A 23 0.83 -13.76 -5.89
C GLY A 23 1.73 -14.48 -4.89
N GLY A 24 2.09 -13.86 -3.76
CA GLY A 24 2.96 -14.46 -2.77
C GLY A 24 2.77 -13.88 -1.36
N ALA A 25 3.61 -14.34 -0.43
CA ALA A 25 3.63 -13.82 0.93
C ALA A 25 5.05 -13.87 1.49
N LEU A 26 5.39 -12.89 2.33
CA LEU A 26 6.59 -12.96 3.14
C LEU A 26 6.39 -13.97 4.27
N VAL A 27 7.43 -14.75 4.58
CA VAL A 27 7.43 -15.69 5.73
C VAL A 27 7.19 -14.94 7.04
N ARG A 28 7.70 -13.71 7.14
CA ARG A 28 7.46 -12.80 8.26
C ARG A 28 7.49 -11.35 7.77
N GLN A 29 6.64 -10.51 8.35
CA GLN A 29 6.65 -9.08 8.08
C GLN A 29 7.83 -8.38 8.79
N PRO A 30 8.39 -7.32 8.19
CA PRO A 30 9.39 -6.49 8.84
C PRO A 30 8.89 -5.88 10.15
N LYS A 31 9.80 -5.72 11.12
CA LYS A 31 9.52 -5.08 12.41
C LYS A 31 10.16 -3.71 12.57
N ALA A 32 11.08 -3.36 11.68
CA ALA A 32 11.80 -2.08 11.68
C ALA A 32 11.94 -1.56 10.25
N LEU A 33 12.15 -0.24 10.12
CA LEU A 33 12.29 0.43 8.83
C LEU A 33 13.44 -0.17 8.01
N ASP A 34 14.59 -0.41 8.64
CA ASP A 34 15.82 -0.87 8.01
C ASP A 34 15.60 -2.25 7.35
N GLU A 35 14.89 -3.12 8.05
CA GLU A 35 14.47 -4.43 7.56
C GLU A 35 13.48 -4.31 6.41
N ALA A 36 12.53 -3.38 6.51
CA ALA A 36 11.53 -3.14 5.48
C ALA A 36 12.20 -2.64 4.18
N LEU A 37 13.17 -1.72 4.30
CA LEU A 37 13.97 -1.22 3.19
C LEU A 37 14.81 -2.31 2.53
N ALA A 38 15.49 -3.15 3.33
CA ALA A 38 16.24 -4.28 2.81
C ALA A 38 15.32 -5.26 2.07
N THR A 39 14.12 -5.50 2.60
CA THR A 39 13.14 -6.42 2.01
C THR A 39 12.61 -5.90 0.67
N VAL A 40 12.18 -4.64 0.58
CA VAL A 40 11.64 -4.08 -0.69
C VAL A 40 12.72 -3.99 -1.76
N ARG A 41 13.98 -3.69 -1.41
CA ARG A 41 15.10 -3.70 -2.35
C ARG A 41 15.35 -5.12 -2.89
N MET A 42 15.37 -6.12 -2.03
CA MET A 42 15.49 -7.52 -2.45
C MET A 42 14.33 -7.97 -3.35
N LEU A 43 13.10 -7.56 -3.04
CA LEU A 43 11.93 -7.86 -3.88
C LEU A 43 12.02 -7.17 -5.24
N GLU A 44 12.42 -5.90 -5.27
CA GLU A 44 12.62 -5.12 -6.49
C GLU A 44 13.71 -5.73 -7.39
N GLU A 45 14.87 -6.06 -6.83
CA GLU A 45 15.98 -6.68 -7.54
C GLU A 45 15.59 -8.02 -8.18
N LYS A 46 14.71 -8.77 -7.51
CA LYS A 46 14.17 -10.04 -8.02
C LYS A 46 12.97 -9.87 -8.96
N GLY A 47 12.54 -8.63 -9.22
CA GLY A 47 11.45 -8.32 -10.13
C GLY A 47 10.05 -8.62 -9.59
N TYR A 48 9.87 -8.74 -8.27
CA TYR A 48 8.55 -8.94 -7.69
C TYR A 48 7.69 -7.67 -7.78
N ASN A 49 6.38 -7.88 -7.89
CA ASN A 49 5.38 -6.85 -7.68
C ASN A 49 4.92 -6.89 -6.22
N PHE A 50 4.92 -5.73 -5.55
CA PHE A 50 4.62 -5.63 -4.13
C PHE A 50 4.07 -4.25 -3.77
N SER A 51 3.47 -4.18 -2.58
CA SER A 51 2.81 -3.02 -2.01
C SER A 51 3.34 -2.69 -0.62
N ILE A 52 3.28 -1.41 -0.27
CA ILE A 52 4.01 -0.85 0.87
C ILE A 52 3.09 -0.16 1.86
N GLY A 53 3.31 -0.43 3.14
CA GLY A 53 2.84 0.36 4.27
C GLY A 53 1.37 0.20 4.61
N LEU A 54 0.86 1.12 5.43
CA LEU A 54 -0.47 1.04 6.04
C LEU A 54 -1.62 0.90 5.04
N ALA A 55 -1.50 1.57 3.90
CA ALA A 55 -2.48 1.61 2.84
C ALA A 55 -2.16 0.64 1.69
N GLN A 56 -1.06 -0.13 1.80
CA GLN A 56 -0.61 -1.08 0.77
C GLN A 56 -0.55 -0.45 -0.63
N VAL A 57 0.19 0.67 -0.76
CA VAL A 57 0.37 1.33 -2.04
C VAL A 57 1.35 0.53 -2.91
N ASN A 58 0.92 0.13 -4.10
CA ASN A 58 1.73 -0.65 -5.02
C ASN A 58 2.98 0.10 -5.50
N ARG A 59 4.10 -0.62 -5.65
CA ARG A 59 5.40 -0.08 -6.05
C ARG A 59 5.35 0.74 -7.35
N TYR A 60 4.50 0.35 -8.30
CA TYR A 60 4.35 1.05 -9.58
C TYR A 60 3.56 2.36 -9.47
N ASN A 61 2.78 2.52 -8.39
CA ASN A 61 1.96 3.70 -8.15
C ASN A 61 2.65 4.74 -7.25
N LEU A 62 3.76 4.40 -6.59
CA LEU A 62 4.45 5.27 -5.62
C LEU A 62 4.75 6.66 -6.17
N GLY A 63 5.42 6.73 -7.33
CA GLY A 63 5.79 8.00 -7.96
C GLY A 63 4.58 8.87 -8.31
N LYS A 64 3.50 8.27 -8.82
CA LYS A 64 2.25 8.98 -9.16
C LYS A 64 1.65 9.70 -7.94
N TYR A 65 1.80 9.12 -6.75
CA TYR A 65 1.23 9.68 -5.52
C TYR A 65 2.24 10.41 -4.63
N GLY A 66 3.43 10.73 -5.16
CA GLY A 66 4.43 11.54 -4.47
C GLY A 66 5.25 10.79 -3.42
N LEU A 67 5.28 9.46 -3.49
CA LEU A 67 6.18 8.60 -2.71
C LEU A 67 7.44 8.37 -3.56
N ASP A 68 8.39 9.30 -3.46
CA ASP A 68 9.64 9.37 -4.23
C ASP A 68 10.75 8.42 -3.72
N SER A 69 10.52 7.77 -2.59
CA SER A 69 11.47 6.88 -1.92
C SER A 69 10.72 5.82 -1.11
N TYR A 70 11.34 4.67 -0.90
CA TYR A 70 10.76 3.62 -0.06
C TYR A 70 10.67 4.05 1.40
N GLU A 71 11.64 4.82 1.88
CA GLU A 71 11.66 5.45 3.19
C GLU A 71 10.38 6.27 3.42
N LYS A 72 10.03 7.12 2.46
CA LYS A 72 8.80 7.92 2.49
C LYS A 72 7.55 7.07 2.34
N ALA A 73 7.59 6.01 1.53
CA ALA A 73 6.47 5.08 1.38
C ALA A 73 6.14 4.32 2.68
N PHE A 74 7.11 4.10 3.57
CA PHE A 74 6.88 3.52 4.91
C PHE A 74 6.47 4.54 5.97
N GLN A 75 6.54 5.85 5.70
CA GLN A 75 6.04 6.87 6.63
C GLN A 75 4.51 6.85 6.66
N GLN A 76 3.94 6.91 7.86
CA GLN A 76 2.49 6.79 8.07
C GLN A 76 1.70 7.84 7.27
N CYS A 77 1.97 9.14 7.48
CA CYS A 77 1.19 10.19 6.85
C CYS A 77 1.31 10.21 5.32
N PRO A 78 2.50 10.16 4.71
CA PRO A 78 2.63 10.09 3.25
C PRO A 78 1.92 8.87 2.65
N ASN A 79 2.06 7.70 3.29
CA ASN A 79 1.43 6.47 2.83
C ASN A 79 -0.11 6.56 2.86
N LEU A 80 -0.68 7.07 3.97
CA LEU A 80 -2.13 7.29 4.10
C LEU A 80 -2.65 8.37 3.14
N GLN A 81 -1.87 9.41 2.88
CA GLN A 81 -2.23 10.43 1.90
C GLN A 81 -2.26 9.84 0.48
N ALA A 82 -1.30 9.00 0.12
CA ALA A 82 -1.29 8.30 -1.16
C ALA A 82 -2.49 7.34 -1.28
N GLY A 83 -2.71 6.49 -0.26
CA GLY A 83 -3.86 5.58 -0.21
C GLY A 83 -5.21 6.29 -0.31
N SER A 84 -5.40 7.38 0.44
CA SER A 84 -6.66 8.14 0.38
C SER A 84 -6.92 8.77 -1.00
N ARG A 85 -5.88 9.18 -1.73
CA ARG A 85 -6.01 9.65 -3.12
C ARG A 85 -6.40 8.53 -4.07
N ILE A 86 -5.78 7.36 -3.97
CA ILE A 86 -6.16 6.17 -4.77
C ILE A 86 -7.63 5.82 -4.52
N LEU A 87 -8.04 5.76 -3.25
CA LEU A 87 -9.41 5.43 -2.88
C LEU A 87 -10.41 6.47 -3.41
N ALA A 88 -10.08 7.76 -3.33
CA ALA A 88 -10.91 8.82 -3.89
C ALA A 88 -11.04 8.72 -5.42
N GLU A 89 -9.96 8.35 -6.13
CA GLU A 89 -10.01 8.09 -7.58
C GLU A 89 -10.93 6.91 -7.90
N CYS A 90 -10.80 5.79 -7.18
CA CYS A 90 -11.67 4.63 -7.33
C CYS A 90 -13.13 4.94 -7.02
N TYR A 91 -13.39 5.76 -6.01
CA TYR A 91 -14.74 6.23 -5.67
C TYR A 91 -15.38 7.05 -6.77
N LYS A 92 -14.61 7.97 -7.35
CA LYS A 92 -15.06 8.76 -8.49
C LYS A 92 -15.34 7.88 -9.72
N ARG A 93 -14.46 6.92 -10.04
CA ARG A 93 -14.64 6.00 -11.18
C ARG A 93 -15.84 5.06 -11.00
N SER A 94 -16.15 4.72 -9.76
CA SER A 94 -17.24 3.82 -9.40
C SER A 94 -18.61 4.51 -9.32
N GLY A 95 -18.69 5.81 -9.65
CA GLY A 95 -19.94 6.57 -9.57
C GLY A 95 -20.46 6.73 -8.14
N GLY A 96 -19.58 6.71 -7.14
CA GLY A 96 -19.94 6.79 -5.72
C GLY A 96 -20.37 5.45 -5.08
N ASP A 97 -20.22 4.33 -5.78
CA ASP A 97 -20.48 2.99 -5.23
C ASP A 97 -19.29 2.51 -4.39
N TRP A 98 -19.45 2.44 -3.07
CA TRP A 98 -18.39 2.01 -2.15
C TRP A 98 -17.92 0.58 -2.38
N GLY A 99 -18.80 -0.35 -2.72
CA GLY A 99 -18.42 -1.75 -2.96
C GLY A 99 -17.48 -1.89 -4.17
N LYS A 100 -17.83 -1.21 -5.26
CA LYS A 100 -16.97 -1.12 -6.46
C LYS A 100 -15.69 -0.34 -6.21
N SER A 101 -15.76 0.69 -5.35
CA SER A 101 -14.60 1.49 -4.98
C SER A 101 -13.55 0.67 -4.25
N PHE A 102 -13.97 -0.16 -3.29
CA PHE A 102 -13.06 -1.07 -2.59
C PHE A 102 -12.50 -2.13 -3.54
N SER A 103 -13.34 -2.72 -4.39
CA SER A 103 -12.87 -3.67 -5.41
C SER A 103 -11.80 -3.06 -6.33
N CYS A 104 -12.01 -1.83 -6.81
CA CYS A 104 -11.03 -1.06 -7.56
C CYS A 104 -9.75 -0.82 -6.75
N TYR A 105 -9.87 -0.39 -5.49
CA TYR A 105 -8.73 -0.09 -4.62
C TYR A 105 -7.85 -1.32 -4.41
N TYR A 106 -8.45 -2.48 -4.09
CA TYR A 106 -7.72 -3.72 -3.86
C TYR A 106 -7.05 -4.25 -5.12
N SER A 107 -7.66 -4.04 -6.29
CA SER A 107 -7.08 -4.43 -7.59
C SER A 107 -5.86 -3.59 -8.00
N GLU A 108 -5.70 -2.39 -7.43
CA GLU A 108 -4.55 -1.51 -7.67
C GLU A 108 -3.40 -1.78 -6.66
N GLY A 109 -3.70 -2.49 -5.57
CA GLY A 109 -2.79 -2.77 -4.45
C GLY A 109 -2.26 -4.20 -4.40
N LEU A 110 -2.92 -5.19 -4.99
CA LEU A 110 -2.53 -6.61 -4.91
C LEU A 110 -2.69 -7.33 -6.25
#